data_AF-A0A498P4G9-F1
#
_entry.id   AF-A0A498P4G9-F1
#
_cell.length_a   1.000
_cell.length_b   1.000
_cell.length_c   1.000
_cell.angle_alpha   90.00
_cell.angle_beta   90.00
_cell.angle_gamma   90.00
#
_symmetry.space_group_name_H-M   'P 1'
#
loop_
_entity.id
_entity.type
_entity.pdbx_description
1 polymer ?
#
loop_
_entity_poly.entity_id
_entity_poly.type
_entity_poly.pdbx_seq_one_letter_code
_entity_poly.pdbx_strand_id
1 'polypeptide(L)'
;MCHHSKHVKENKKYIIRTSSMMMDFDDFKKQYEKAQEQTKRFSVIMDHLDKDLQELEDQKLMLLFSAYKTLKNLSQIALKPDSAFTLQHLDFFIPRVREAGKEDWVRDLEKMREKAVAEEANENALSYLRAGLAKLNL
;
A
#
# COMPACT_ATOMS: atom_id res chain seq x y z
N MET A 1 -48.54 15.29 8.60
CA MET A 1 -49.19 15.23 9.93
C MET A 1 -50.01 13.96 9.99
N CYS A 2 -49.80 13.09 11.00
CA CYS A 2 -50.51 11.82 11.08
C CYS A 2 -51.87 11.98 11.78
N HIS A 3 -52.91 11.31 11.27
CA HIS A 3 -54.28 11.45 11.76
C HIS A 3 -54.47 10.63 13.04
N HIS A 4 -55.02 11.24 14.10
CA HIS A 4 -55.17 10.63 15.44
C HIS A 4 -55.81 9.24 15.45
N SER A 5 -56.72 8.94 14.51
CA SER A 5 -57.36 7.63 14.36
C SER A 5 -56.40 6.48 14.01
N LYS A 6 -55.18 6.80 13.55
CA LYS A 6 -54.10 5.83 13.30
C LYS A 6 -53.24 5.57 14.55
N HIS A 7 -53.36 6.40 15.59
CA HIS A 7 -52.65 6.27 16.85
C HIS A 7 -53.58 5.67 17.92
N VAL A 8 -53.84 4.37 17.79
CA VAL A 8 -54.63 3.62 18.76
C VAL A 8 -53.69 3.06 19.82
N LYS A 9 -53.98 3.32 21.09
CA LYS A 9 -53.18 2.78 22.21
C LYS A 9 -53.45 1.28 22.32
N GLU A 10 -52.49 0.45 21.94
CA GLU A 10 -52.60 -1.00 22.12
C GLU A 10 -52.74 -1.33 23.61
N ASN A 11 -53.66 -2.25 23.95
CA ASN A 11 -53.90 -2.66 25.33
C ASN A 11 -52.85 -3.69 25.80
N LYS A 12 -51.57 -3.39 25.58
CA LYS A 12 -50.43 -4.21 25.95
C LYS A 12 -49.57 -3.46 26.94
N LYS A 13 -49.15 -4.14 28.01
CA LYS A 13 -48.24 -3.61 29.02
C LYS A 13 -46.91 -4.34 28.90
N TYR A 14 -45.81 -3.61 28.84
CA TYR A 14 -44.48 -4.21 28.94
C TYR A 14 -44.34 -4.92 30.30
N ILE A 15 -43.94 -6.19 30.25
CA ILE A 15 -43.65 -6.98 31.45
C ILE A 15 -42.13 -6.99 31.61
N ILE A 16 -41.65 -6.30 32.64
CA ILE A 16 -40.26 -6.40 33.05
C ILE A 16 -40.10 -7.74 33.77
N ARG A 17 -39.30 -8.64 33.20
CA ARG A 17 -38.91 -9.91 33.83
C ARG A 17 -37.48 -9.77 34.32
N THR A 18 -37.31 -9.84 35.64
CA THR A 18 -35.99 -9.84 36.26
C THR A 18 -35.58 -11.30 36.46
N SER A 19 -34.46 -11.69 35.87
CA SER A 19 -33.84 -13.00 36.10
C SER A 19 -32.58 -12.80 36.93
N SER A 20 -32.50 -13.43 38.10
CA SER A 20 -31.30 -13.44 38.92
C SER A 20 -30.46 -14.67 38.58
N MET A 21 -29.18 -14.47 38.25
CA MET A 21 -28.22 -15.56 38.11
C MET A 21 -27.27 -15.52 39.32
N MET A 22 -27.07 -16.65 39.99
CA MET A 22 -25.95 -16.77 40.93
C MET A 22 -24.70 -17.02 40.10
N MET A 23 -23.79 -16.05 40.09
CA MET A 23 -22.41 -16.25 39.65
C MET A 23 -21.52 -16.25 40.87
N ASP A 24 -20.61 -17.21 40.94
CA ASP A 24 -19.52 -17.18 41.91
C ASP A 24 -18.62 -15.97 41.60
N PHE A 25 -18.35 -15.16 42.62
CA PHE A 25 -17.56 -13.94 42.49
C PHE A 25 -16.12 -14.27 42.08
N ASP A 26 -15.58 -15.39 42.56
CA ASP A 26 -14.22 -15.83 42.22
C ASP A 26 -14.11 -16.25 40.75
N ASP A 27 -15.10 -16.97 40.22
CA ASP A 27 -15.14 -17.33 38.80
C ASP A 27 -15.28 -16.10 37.90
N PHE A 28 -16.13 -15.14 38.27
CA PHE A 28 -16.27 -13.89 37.52
C PHE A 28 -14.95 -13.11 37.49
N LYS A 29 -14.28 -12.98 38.64
CA LYS A 29 -13.00 -12.29 38.77
C LYS A 29 -11.93 -12.96 37.90
N LYS A 30 -11.85 -14.29 37.92
CA LYS A 30 -10.88 -15.07 37.12
C LYS A 30 -11.09 -14.89 35.63
N GLN A 31 -12.34 -14.87 35.16
CA GLN A 31 -12.65 -14.63 33.75
C GLN A 31 -12.27 -13.20 33.32
N TYR A 32 -12.54 -12.22 34.18
CA TYR A 32 -12.14 -10.83 33.94
C TYR A 32 -10.63 -10.66 33.85
N GLU A 33 -9.88 -11.23 34.80
CA GLU A 33 -8.41 -11.19 34.80
C GLU A 33 -7.83 -11.85 33.55
N LYS A 34 -8.35 -13.01 33.15
CA LYS A 34 -7.93 -13.70 31.92
C LYS A 34 -8.22 -12.86 30.66
N ALA A 35 -9.40 -12.25 30.57
CA ALA A 35 -9.75 -11.37 29.45
C ALA A 35 -8.85 -10.12 29.40
N GLN A 36 -8.50 -9.57 30.56
CA GLN A 36 -7.57 -8.44 30.66
C GLN A 36 -6.16 -8.83 30.22
N GLU A 37 -5.65 -9.99 30.64
CA GLU A 37 -4.35 -10.49 30.21
C GLU A 37 -4.30 -10.69 28.69
N GLN A 38 -5.33 -11.31 28.11
CA GLN A 38 -5.43 -11.48 26.66
C GLN A 38 -5.41 -10.14 25.93
N THR A 39 -6.22 -9.17 26.39
CA THR A 39 -6.25 -7.82 25.81
C THR A 39 -4.89 -7.14 25.87
N LYS A 40 -4.17 -7.25 26.99
CA LYS A 40 -2.81 -6.71 27.14
C LYS A 40 -1.84 -7.34 26.13
N ARG A 41 -1.91 -8.66 25.94
CA ARG A 41 -1.08 -9.37 24.95
C ARG A 41 -1.37 -8.92 23.52
N PHE A 42 -2.65 -8.73 23.18
CA PHE A 42 -3.03 -8.18 21.88
C PHE A 42 -2.52 -6.75 21.68
N SER A 43 -2.59 -5.90 22.72
CA SER A 43 -2.03 -4.54 22.67
C SER A 43 -0.55 -4.55 22.31
N VAL A 44 0.25 -5.36 23.01
CA VAL A 44 1.69 -5.48 22.75
C VAL A 44 1.96 -5.95 21.32
N ILE A 45 1.19 -6.91 20.81
CA ILE A 45 1.33 -7.38 19.43
C ILE A 45 0.99 -6.28 18.43
N MET A 46 -0.09 -5.52 18.66
CA MET A 46 -0.45 -4.38 17.79
C MET A 46 0.64 -3.32 17.76
N ASP A 47 1.18 -2.94 18.93
CA ASP A 47 2.26 -1.96 19.03
C ASP A 47 3.52 -2.41 18.25
N HIS A 48 3.85 -3.71 18.31
CA HIS A 48 4.95 -4.28 17.53
C HIS A 48 4.67 -4.26 16.02
N LEU A 49 3.46 -4.61 15.60
CA LEU A 49 3.07 -4.59 14.19
C LEU A 49 3.09 -3.17 13.61
N ASP A 50 2.61 -2.18 14.37
CA ASP A 50 2.64 -0.78 13.95
C ASP A 50 4.09 -0.29 13.79
N LYS A 51 4.98 -0.69 14.72
CA LYS A 51 6.41 -0.37 14.63
C LYS A 51 7.07 -1.03 13.42
N ASP A 52 6.82 -2.31 13.20
CA ASP A 52 7.38 -3.06 12.06
C ASP A 52 6.88 -2.46 10.74
N LEU A 53 5.59 -2.08 10.67
CA LEU A 53 5.03 -1.40 9.51
C LEU A 53 5.73 -0.07 9.22
N GLN A 54 5.95 0.75 10.26
CA GLN A 54 6.67 2.01 10.12
C GLN A 54 8.12 1.80 9.66
N GLU A 55 8.83 0.81 10.22
CA GLU A 55 10.19 0.49 9.80
C GLU A 55 10.25 0.07 8.32
N LEU A 56 9.29 -0.74 7.86
CA LEU A 56 9.20 -1.16 6.46
C LEU A 56 8.90 0.02 5.52
N GLU A 57 8.06 0.96 5.94
CA GLU A 57 7.79 2.18 5.19
C GLU A 57 9.04 3.07 5.06
N ASP A 58 9.79 3.23 6.14
CA ASP A 58 11.05 3.98 6.14
C ASP A 58 12.11 3.31 5.24
N GLN A 59 12.27 1.99 5.35
CA GLN A 59 13.17 1.23 4.48
C GLN A 59 12.78 1.34 3.00
N LYS A 60 11.48 1.27 2.69
CA LYS A 60 10.96 1.47 1.33
C LYS A 60 11.33 2.87 0.81
N LEU A 61 11.16 3.92 1.60
CA LEU A 61 11.51 5.29 1.21
C LEU A 61 13.02 5.46 0.99
N MET A 62 13.85 4.87 1.84
CA MET A 62 15.32 4.87 1.66
C MET A 62 15.72 4.18 0.36
N LEU A 63 15.12 3.03 0.05
CA LEU A 63 15.39 2.30 -1.19
C LEU A 63 14.95 3.09 -2.41
N LEU A 64 13.78 3.74 -2.38
CA LEU A 64 13.33 4.64 -3.44
C LEU A 64 14.31 5.79 -3.67
N PHE A 65 14.78 6.44 -2.60
CA PHE A 65 15.76 7.53 -2.71
C PHE A 65 17.09 7.04 -3.29
N SER A 66 17.59 5.90 -2.81
CA SER A 66 18.84 5.30 -3.29
C SER A 66 18.76 4.95 -4.79
N ALA A 67 17.66 4.32 -5.21
CA ALA A 67 17.41 3.97 -6.60
C ALA A 67 17.33 5.23 -7.49
N TYR A 68 16.60 6.26 -7.06
CA TYR A 68 16.54 7.55 -7.78
C TYR A 68 17.92 8.18 -7.94
N LYS A 69 18.71 8.27 -6.86
CA LYS A 69 20.07 8.84 -6.90
C LYS A 69 20.97 8.03 -7.83
N THR A 70 20.87 6.70 -7.80
CA THR A 70 21.64 5.80 -8.65
C THR A 70 21.29 6.00 -10.12
N LEU A 71 19.99 6.05 -10.47
CA LEU A 71 19.53 6.34 -11.83
C LEU A 71 20.01 7.70 -12.31
N LYS A 72 19.93 8.73 -11.47
CA LYS A 72 20.41 10.08 -11.80
C LYS A 72 21.91 10.09 -12.09
N ASN A 73 22.71 9.44 -11.23
CA ASN A 73 24.14 9.33 -11.44
C ASN A 73 24.47 8.56 -12.72
N LEU A 74 23.82 7.42 -12.96
CA LEU A 74 23.97 6.63 -14.18
C LEU A 74 23.64 7.46 -15.42
N SER A 75 22.54 8.22 -15.39
CA SER A 75 22.15 9.09 -16.52
C SER A 75 23.15 10.20 -16.82
N GLN A 76 23.92 10.65 -15.83
CA GLN A 76 24.93 11.71 -15.99
C GLN A 76 26.25 11.17 -16.54
N ILE A 77 26.62 9.94 -16.16
CA ILE A 77 27.92 9.35 -16.52
C ILE A 77 27.85 8.44 -17.76
N ALA A 78 26.67 7.91 -18.10
CA ALA A 78 26.50 7.06 -19.27
C ALA A 78 26.67 7.88 -20.55
N LEU A 79 27.60 7.48 -21.42
CA LEU A 79 27.88 8.13 -22.70
C LEU A 79 26.70 8.00 -23.68
N LYS A 80 25.98 6.87 -23.61
CA LYS A 80 24.66 6.62 -24.19
C LYS A 80 23.83 5.88 -23.14
N PRO A 81 22.60 6.31 -22.83
CA PRO A 81 21.72 5.48 -22.02
C PRO A 81 21.41 4.22 -22.82
N ASP A 82 21.74 3.04 -22.31
CA ASP A 82 21.29 1.78 -22.90
C ASP A 82 19.76 1.77 -22.85
N SER A 83 19.14 2.18 -23.96
CA SER A 83 17.80 2.76 -23.95
C SER A 83 16.75 1.73 -23.59
N ALA A 84 16.83 0.52 -24.13
CA ALA A 84 15.83 -0.52 -23.88
C ALA A 84 15.75 -0.97 -22.41
N PHE A 85 16.89 -1.23 -21.76
CA PHE A 85 16.92 -1.62 -20.34
C PHE A 85 16.58 -0.45 -19.42
N THR A 86 17.08 0.75 -19.74
CA THR A 86 16.76 1.97 -19.00
C THR A 86 15.25 2.26 -19.03
N LEU A 87 14.60 2.08 -20.18
CA LEU A 87 13.15 2.27 -20.33
C LEU A 87 12.34 1.28 -19.50
N GLN A 88 12.69 -0.02 -19.54
CA GLN A 88 12.01 -1.02 -18.73
C GLN A 88 12.09 -0.71 -17.22
N HIS A 89 13.28 -0.31 -16.74
CA HIS A 89 13.46 0.05 -15.34
C HIS A 89 12.73 1.34 -14.96
N LEU A 90 12.69 2.34 -15.86
CA LEU A 90 11.93 3.58 -15.64
C LEU A 90 10.42 3.34 -15.62
N ASP A 91 9.88 2.52 -16.52
CA ASP A 91 8.46 2.16 -16.56
C ASP A 91 8.03 1.44 -15.27
N PHE A 92 8.91 0.63 -14.68
CA PHE A 92 8.69 0.03 -13.37
C PHE A 92 8.78 1.05 -12.22
N PHE A 93 9.76 1.96 -12.27
CA PHE A 93 10.12 2.79 -11.12
C PHE A 93 9.26 4.05 -10.99
N ILE A 94 8.90 4.70 -12.09
CA ILE A 94 8.12 5.96 -12.10
C ILE A 94 6.79 5.84 -11.33
N PRO A 95 5.96 4.79 -11.52
CA PRO A 95 4.72 4.63 -10.74
C PRO A 95 4.96 4.57 -9.23
N ARG A 96 6.02 3.89 -8.78
CA ARG A 96 6.35 3.72 -7.36
C ARG A 96 6.80 5.03 -6.70
N VAL A 97 7.49 5.87 -7.46
CA VAL A 97 7.91 7.21 -6.99
C VAL A 97 6.69 8.16 -6.93
N ARG A 98 5.74 8.01 -7.87
CA ARG A 98 4.47 8.75 -7.87
C ARG A 98 3.59 8.37 -6.68
N GLU A 99 3.47 7.08 -6.40
CA GLU A 99 2.77 6.57 -5.21
C GLU A 99 3.38 7.13 -3.91
N ALA A 100 4.69 7.35 -3.88
CA ALA A 100 5.39 7.98 -2.76
C ALA A 100 5.23 9.52 -2.68
N GLY A 101 4.45 10.13 -3.58
CA GLY A 101 4.18 11.57 -3.62
C GLY A 101 5.40 12.43 -3.99
N LYS A 102 6.43 11.86 -4.62
CA LYS A 102 7.67 12.56 -4.99
C LYS A 102 7.60 13.12 -6.41
N GLU A 103 6.70 14.06 -6.64
CA GLU A 103 6.41 14.61 -7.98
C GLU A 103 7.62 15.22 -8.69
N ASP A 104 8.54 15.87 -7.95
CA ASP A 104 9.77 16.41 -8.53
C ASP A 104 10.66 15.30 -9.10
N TRP A 105 10.72 14.14 -8.44
CA TRP A 105 11.50 12.99 -8.90
C TRP A 105 10.82 12.31 -10.09
N VAL A 106 9.49 12.21 -10.07
CA VAL A 106 8.71 11.71 -11.21
C VAL A 106 9.01 12.52 -12.46
N ARG A 107 8.94 13.85 -12.37
CA ARG A 107 9.22 14.74 -13.50
C ARG A 107 10.65 14.57 -14.04
N ASP A 108 11.63 14.39 -13.15
CA ASP A 108 13.02 14.14 -13.55
C ASP A 108 13.16 12.79 -14.29
N LEU A 109 12.53 11.73 -13.78
CA LEU A 109 12.58 10.38 -14.37
C LEU A 109 11.81 10.30 -15.70
N GLU A 110 10.69 11.01 -15.84
CA GLU A 110 9.94 11.12 -17.10
C GLU A 110 10.79 11.78 -18.19
N LYS A 111 11.54 12.84 -17.86
CA LYS A 111 12.50 13.45 -18.80
C LYS A 111 13.61 12.48 -19.21
N MET A 112 14.08 11.64 -18.28
CA MET A 112 15.07 10.60 -18.60
C MET A 112 14.47 9.56 -19.55
N ARG A 113 13.22 9.17 -19.33
CA ARG A 113 12.47 8.26 -20.18
C ARG A 113 12.30 8.81 -21.60
N GLU A 114 11.87 10.06 -21.74
CA GLU A 114 11.73 10.73 -23.04
C GLU A 114 13.04 10.73 -23.84
N LYS A 115 14.16 11.05 -23.18
CA LYS A 115 15.49 11.01 -23.80
C LYS A 115 15.88 9.61 -24.25
N ALA A 116 15.61 8.59 -23.43
CA ALA A 116 15.89 7.21 -23.78
C ALA A 116 15.06 6.73 -24.98
N VAL A 117 13.78 7.11 -25.07
CA VAL A 117 12.93 6.81 -26.25
C VAL A 117 13.47 7.49 -27.51
N ALA A 118 13.89 8.75 -27.43
CA ALA A 118 14.44 9.47 -28.58
C ALA A 118 15.74 8.83 -29.10
N GLU A 119 16.61 8.36 -28.21
CA GLU A 119 17.85 7.66 -28.56
C GLU A 119 17.56 6.25 -29.12
N GLU A 120 16.59 5.54 -28.55
CA GLU A 120 16.12 4.23 -29.05
C GLU A 120 15.58 4.32 -30.48
N ALA A 121 14.81 5.36 -30.79
CA ALA A 121 14.28 5.59 -32.14
C ALA A 121 15.37 5.92 -33.17
N ASN A 122 16.54 6.39 -32.71
CA ASN A 122 17.68 6.75 -33.54
C ASN A 122 18.60 5.55 -33.84
N GLU A 123 18.62 4.53 -32.96
CA GLU A 123 19.40 3.30 -33.13
C GLU A 123 18.61 2.25 -33.94
N ASN A 124 18.86 2.23 -35.26
CA ASN A 124 18.42 1.20 -36.22
C ASN A 124 18.68 -0.27 -35.77
N ALA A 125 19.47 -0.49 -34.71
CA ALA A 125 19.79 -1.79 -34.13
C ALA A 125 18.57 -2.57 -33.64
N LEU A 126 17.50 -1.90 -33.19
CA LEU A 126 16.27 -2.57 -32.75
C LEU A 126 15.38 -3.05 -33.89
N SER A 127 15.50 -2.51 -35.11
CA SER A 127 14.78 -3.07 -36.27
C SER A 127 15.16 -4.54 -36.49
N TYR A 128 16.43 -4.89 -36.24
CA TYR A 128 16.94 -6.26 -36.33
C TYR A 128 16.51 -7.14 -35.16
N LEU A 129 16.52 -6.63 -33.92
CA LEU A 129 16.07 -7.37 -32.74
C LEU A 129 14.55 -7.61 -32.73
N ARG A 130 13.76 -6.60 -33.12
CA ARG A 130 12.29 -6.68 -33.21
C ARG A 130 11.87 -7.60 -34.35
N ALA A 131 12.60 -7.61 -35.47
CA ALA A 131 12.42 -8.59 -36.56
C ALA A 131 12.84 -10.01 -36.15
N GLY A 132 13.87 -10.16 -35.31
CA GLY A 132 14.28 -11.45 -34.74
C GLY A 132 13.26 -12.01 -33.76
N LEU A 133 12.73 -11.16 -32.88
CA LEU A 133 11.69 -11.52 -31.92
C LEU A 133 10.34 -11.83 -32.60
N ALA A 134 9.97 -11.11 -33.66
CA ALA A 134 8.75 -11.41 -34.43
C ALA A 134 8.82 -12.76 -35.20
N LYS A 135 10.01 -13.32 -35.42
CA LYS A 135 10.19 -14.66 -35.99
C LYS A 135 10.10 -15.77 -34.94
N LEU A 136 10.20 -15.43 -33.66
CA LEU A 136 9.96 -16.31 -32.53
C LEU A 136 8.50 -16.10 -32.10
N ASN A 137 7.56 -16.73 -32.80
CA ASN A 137 6.15 -16.71 -32.39
C ASN A 137 6.02 -17.29 -30.96
N LEU A 138 5.81 -16.42 -29.97
CA LEU A 138 5.30 -16.71 -28.64
C LEU A 138 3.91 -16.09 -28.52
#